data_AF-A0A523D5P5-F1
#
_entry.id   AF-A0A523D5P5-F1
#
_cell.length_a   1.000
_cell.length_b   1.000
_cell.length_c   1.000
_cell.angle_alpha   90.00
_cell.angle_beta   90.00
_cell.angle_gamma   90.00
#
_symmetry.space_group_name_H-M   'P 1'
#
loop_
_entity.id
_entity.type
_entity.pdbx_description
1 polymer ?
#
loop_
_entity_poly.entity_id
_entity_poly.type
_entity_poly.pdbx_seq_one_letter_code
_entity_poly.pdbx_strand_id
1 'polypeptide(L)'
;MARRQAGGQAQTGLPFPRFLGQGQPGGVVSGPSALALRREQRQALMERLQSDGARIAAHYGLTCRGIVAERPGVVGHYGICYEDGLIKIRLQHATRGTPLKYSSLVSTLCHELAHLKFFDHQEGFRRFYARLLAWARAQGIYRPRGVASAPECSLTPAERREILHSFRAALDGSAPSPAAEPPARGQLTLFPDGAS
;
A
#
# COMPACT_ATOMS: atom_id res chain seq x y z
N MET A 1 27.25 15.41 -19.91
CA MET A 1 27.72 16.34 -18.85
C MET A 1 27.51 15.66 -17.51
N ALA A 2 28.61 15.17 -16.91
CA ALA A 2 28.59 14.39 -15.68
C ALA A 2 28.92 15.30 -14.49
N ARG A 3 28.09 15.26 -13.44
CA ARG A 3 28.43 15.82 -12.13
C ARG A 3 28.56 14.68 -11.12
N ARG A 4 29.81 14.46 -10.70
CA ARG A 4 30.18 13.76 -9.47
C ARG A 4 29.79 14.63 -8.27
N GLN A 5 29.33 14.01 -7.20
CA GLN A 5 29.56 14.50 -5.84
C GLN A 5 30.20 13.40 -5.01
N ALA A 6 31.19 13.81 -4.24
CA ALA A 6 32.01 13.05 -3.30
C ALA A 6 31.79 13.62 -1.89
N GLY A 7 32.11 12.80 -0.88
CA GLY A 7 32.14 13.16 0.54
C GLY A 7 30.90 12.63 1.29
N GLY A 8 31.00 12.05 2.47
CA GLY A 8 32.12 11.90 3.40
C GLY A 8 31.59 11.21 4.66
N GLN A 9 32.49 10.49 5.30
CA GLN A 9 32.41 9.63 6.49
C GLN A 9 31.45 10.03 7.64
N ALA A 10 30.95 9.01 8.35
CA ALA A 10 31.04 8.96 9.82
C ALA A 10 30.91 7.49 10.30
N GLN A 11 32.03 6.94 10.79
CA GLN A 11 32.05 5.74 11.60
C GLN A 11 31.63 6.12 13.01
N THR A 12 30.67 5.41 13.59
CA THR A 12 30.45 5.38 15.04
C THR A 12 30.30 3.92 15.45
N GLY A 13 31.40 3.39 15.99
CA GLY A 13 31.41 2.10 16.66
C GLY A 13 30.90 2.25 18.08
N LEU A 14 30.08 1.30 18.51
CA LEU A 14 29.89 0.98 19.92
C LEU A 14 30.04 -0.54 20.11
N PRO A 15 30.63 -0.97 21.24
CA PRO A 15 31.14 -2.33 21.42
C PRO A 15 30.03 -3.33 21.75
N PHE A 16 29.98 -4.44 21.01
CA PHE A 16 29.16 -5.60 21.37
C PHE A 16 29.94 -6.55 22.32
N PRO A 17 29.26 -7.13 23.32
CA PRO A 17 29.91 -8.01 24.29
C PRO A 17 30.44 -9.28 23.64
N ARG A 18 31.70 -9.58 23.97
CA ARG A 18 32.47 -10.76 23.60
C ARG A 18 31.98 -11.95 24.43
N PHE A 19 31.09 -12.76 23.88
CA PHE A 19 30.71 -14.04 24.50
C PHE A 19 31.72 -15.13 24.08
N LEU A 20 32.63 -15.46 24.99
CA LEU A 20 33.50 -16.63 24.90
C LEU A 20 32.69 -17.85 25.35
N GLY A 21 32.13 -18.59 24.39
CA GLY A 21 31.57 -19.93 24.61
C GLY A 21 32.38 -20.95 23.83
N GLN A 22 33.24 -21.70 24.52
CA GLN A 22 33.88 -22.90 24.00
C GLN A 22 32.88 -24.07 24.01
N GLY A 23 32.93 -24.92 22.97
CA GLY A 23 32.49 -26.31 23.04
C GLY A 23 31.25 -26.67 22.22
N GLN A 24 31.44 -27.17 21.00
CA GLN A 24 31.17 -28.57 20.60
C GLN A 24 31.26 -28.71 19.06
N PRO A 25 32.03 -29.66 18.51
CA PRO A 25 31.97 -30.03 17.10
C PRO A 25 30.75 -30.92 16.85
N GLY A 26 29.56 -30.31 16.88
CA GLY A 26 28.32 -30.92 16.43
C GLY A 26 28.22 -30.86 14.91
N GLY A 27 28.08 -32.02 14.28
CA GLY A 27 28.08 -32.20 12.83
C GLY A 27 27.26 -31.17 12.06
N VAL A 28 27.80 -30.77 10.91
CA VAL A 28 27.14 -29.94 9.90
C VAL A 28 25.97 -30.74 9.31
N VAL A 29 24.87 -30.81 10.05
CA VAL A 29 23.59 -31.13 9.45
C VAL A 29 23.26 -29.89 8.61
N SER A 30 23.51 -29.99 7.30
CA SER A 30 23.01 -29.04 6.31
C SER A 30 21.49 -29.13 6.29
N GLY A 31 20.85 -28.60 7.34
CA GLY A 31 19.43 -28.33 7.33
C GLY A 31 19.13 -27.29 6.26
N PRO A 32 17.99 -27.36 5.57
CA PRO A 32 17.65 -26.37 4.56
C PRO A 32 17.56 -25.00 5.24
N SER A 33 18.59 -24.18 5.03
CA SER A 33 18.51 -22.72 5.19
C SER A 33 17.19 -22.27 4.56
N ALA A 34 16.44 -21.41 5.26
CA ALA A 34 15.19 -20.81 4.79
C ALA A 34 15.26 -20.55 3.28
N LEU A 35 14.64 -21.45 2.51
CA LEU A 35 15.07 -21.76 1.16
C LEU A 35 15.10 -20.51 0.29
N ALA A 36 16.28 -20.14 -0.18
CA ALA A 36 16.43 -19.17 -1.25
C ALA A 36 15.43 -19.54 -2.35
N LEU A 37 14.58 -18.58 -2.75
CA LEU A 37 13.58 -18.78 -3.79
C LEU A 37 14.29 -19.38 -5.01
N ARG A 38 13.89 -20.60 -5.40
CA ARG A 38 14.53 -21.32 -6.50
C ARG A 38 14.50 -20.46 -7.75
N ARG A 39 15.53 -20.56 -8.58
CA ARG A 39 15.69 -19.72 -9.78
C ARG A 39 14.44 -19.75 -10.68
N GLU A 40 13.87 -20.93 -10.90
CA GLU A 40 12.67 -21.12 -11.71
C GLU A 40 11.43 -20.46 -11.09
N GLN A 41 11.22 -20.65 -9.78
CA GLN A 41 10.12 -20.01 -9.06
C GLN A 41 10.24 -18.50 -9.08
N ARG A 42 11.46 -17.97 -8.96
CA ARG A 42 11.76 -16.55 -9.09
C ARG A 42 11.41 -16.03 -10.48
N GLN A 43 11.82 -16.76 -11.51
CA GLN A 43 11.57 -16.39 -12.89
C GLN A 43 10.08 -16.36 -13.20
N ALA A 44 9.35 -17.45 -12.89
CA ALA A 44 7.91 -17.53 -13.11
C ALA A 44 7.13 -16.44 -12.34
N LEU A 45 7.57 -16.14 -11.10
CA LEU A 45 6.97 -15.06 -10.30
C LEU A 45 7.20 -13.69 -10.94
N MET A 46 8.40 -13.43 -11.47
CA MET A 46 8.73 -12.19 -12.15
C MET A 46 7.98 -12.04 -13.47
N GLU A 47 7.89 -13.10 -14.29
CA GLU A 47 7.15 -13.09 -15.54
C GLU A 47 5.67 -12.78 -15.30
N ARG A 48 5.07 -13.42 -14.30
CA ARG A 48 3.69 -13.14 -13.91
C ARG A 48 3.51 -11.69 -13.46
N LEU A 49 4.41 -11.18 -12.62
CA LEU A 49 4.35 -9.81 -12.10
C LEU A 49 4.53 -8.77 -13.23
N GLN A 50 5.41 -9.04 -14.19
CA GLN A 50 5.61 -8.23 -15.38
C GLN A 50 4.35 -8.22 -16.26
N SER A 51 3.77 -9.38 -16.53
CA SER A 51 2.54 -9.51 -17.32
C SER A 51 1.37 -8.75 -16.68
N ASP A 52 1.13 -8.97 -15.38
CA ASP A 52 0.05 -8.28 -14.66
C ASP A 52 0.33 -6.78 -14.53
N GLY A 53 1.58 -6.37 -14.31
CA GLY A 53 1.97 -4.96 -14.26
C GLY A 53 1.79 -4.24 -15.59
N ALA A 54 2.15 -4.89 -16.70
CA ALA A 54 1.93 -4.35 -18.04
C ALA A 54 0.44 -4.14 -18.32
N ARG A 55 -0.41 -5.08 -17.90
CA ARG A 55 -1.88 -4.95 -18.02
C ARG A 55 -2.43 -3.77 -17.22
N ILE A 56 -1.99 -3.60 -15.97
CA ILE A 56 -2.40 -2.47 -15.12
C ILE A 56 -1.93 -1.15 -15.74
N ALA A 57 -0.66 -1.06 -16.13
CA ALA A 57 -0.07 0.14 -16.70
C ALA A 57 -0.80 0.56 -18.00
N ALA A 58 -1.07 -0.39 -18.89
CA ALA A 58 -1.80 -0.15 -20.13
C ALA A 58 -3.22 0.39 -19.87
N HIS A 59 -3.94 -0.18 -18.90
CA HIS A 59 -5.30 0.28 -18.57
C HIS A 59 -5.34 1.74 -18.10
N TYR A 60 -4.33 2.20 -17.36
CA TYR A 60 -4.26 3.55 -16.84
C TYR A 60 -3.42 4.52 -17.69
N GLY A 61 -2.91 4.07 -18.84
CA GLY A 61 -2.04 4.88 -19.69
C GLY A 61 -0.71 5.28 -19.03
N LEU A 62 -0.14 4.40 -18.21
CA LEU A 62 1.13 4.64 -17.51
C LEU A 62 2.31 4.17 -18.36
N THR A 63 3.34 5.01 -18.46
CA THR A 63 4.62 4.64 -19.08
C THR A 63 5.50 3.90 -18.08
N CYS A 64 5.36 2.58 -18.01
CA CYS A 64 6.25 1.71 -17.23
C CYS A 64 7.31 1.11 -18.15
N ARG A 65 8.59 1.41 -17.88
CA ARG A 65 9.70 0.88 -18.68
C ARG A 65 9.93 -0.61 -18.44
N GLY A 66 9.73 -1.07 -17.21
CA GLY A 66 9.88 -2.48 -16.86
C GLY A 66 9.81 -2.73 -15.37
N ILE A 67 9.59 -4.00 -15.02
CA ILE A 67 9.54 -4.47 -13.63
C ILE A 67 10.61 -5.54 -13.46
N VAL A 68 11.53 -5.35 -12.53
CA VAL A 68 12.64 -6.27 -12.27
C VAL A 68 12.73 -6.65 -10.79
N ALA A 69 13.38 -7.77 -10.50
CA ALA A 69 13.64 -8.17 -9.12
C ALA A 69 14.67 -7.22 -8.49
N GLU A 70 14.40 -6.78 -7.26
CA GLU A 70 15.38 -6.07 -6.44
C GLU A 70 16.49 -7.04 -5.97
N ARG A 71 17.69 -6.49 -5.73
CA ARG A 71 18.83 -7.25 -5.23
C ARG A 71 18.54 -7.88 -3.84
N PRO A 72 19.04 -9.09 -3.55
CA PRO A 72 18.96 -9.66 -2.21
C PRO A 72 19.58 -8.74 -1.14
N GLY A 73 19.07 -8.81 0.09
CA GLY A 73 19.62 -8.08 1.23
C GLY A 73 19.17 -6.61 1.38
N VAL A 74 18.39 -6.06 0.44
CA VAL A 74 17.75 -4.75 0.63
C VAL A 74 16.71 -4.85 1.73
N VAL A 75 16.83 -4.01 2.77
CA VAL A 75 15.93 -4.01 3.94
C VAL A 75 14.98 -2.81 3.99
N GLY A 76 15.38 -1.66 3.42
CA GLY A 76 14.68 -0.37 3.58
C GLY A 76 13.37 -0.23 2.81
N HIS A 77 13.18 -0.98 1.73
CA HIS A 77 11.99 -0.88 0.89
C HIS A 77 11.56 -2.24 0.32
N TYR A 78 10.27 -2.35 -0.02
CA TYR A 78 9.71 -3.51 -0.73
C TYR A 78 9.70 -3.30 -2.24
N GLY A 79 9.60 -2.06 -2.68
CA GLY A 79 9.66 -1.65 -4.07
C GLY A 79 10.27 -0.25 -4.19
N ILE A 80 10.71 0.09 -5.39
CA ILE A 80 11.11 1.45 -5.75
C ILE A 80 10.81 1.68 -7.23
N CYS A 81 10.22 2.84 -7.53
CA CYS A 81 10.06 3.36 -8.87
C CYS A 81 11.16 4.40 -9.16
N TYR A 82 11.89 4.24 -10.25
CA TYR A 82 12.84 5.23 -10.76
C TYR A 82 12.14 6.20 -11.70
N GLU A 83 12.75 7.38 -11.90
CA GLU A 83 12.25 8.43 -12.80
C GLU A 83 12.08 7.95 -14.24
N ASP A 84 12.91 7.00 -14.69
CA ASP A 84 12.83 6.40 -16.02
C ASP A 84 11.70 5.36 -16.17
N GLY A 85 10.86 5.19 -15.15
CA GLY A 85 9.76 4.25 -15.12
C GLY A 85 10.17 2.79 -14.90
N LEU A 86 11.43 2.52 -14.54
CA LEU A 86 11.87 1.21 -14.07
C LEU A 86 11.40 0.99 -12.63
N ILE A 87 10.79 -0.16 -12.38
CA ILE A 87 10.31 -0.56 -11.05
C ILE A 87 11.13 -1.77 -10.58
N LYS A 88 11.67 -1.70 -9.36
CA LYS A 88 12.31 -2.85 -8.70
C LYS A 88 11.42 -3.34 -7.56
N ILE A 89 11.22 -4.65 -7.46
CA ILE A 89 10.41 -5.26 -6.40
C ILE A 89 11.19 -6.35 -5.70
N ARG A 90 11.22 -6.28 -4.37
CA ARG A 90 11.79 -7.32 -3.51
C ARG A 90 10.85 -8.52 -3.46
N LEU A 91 11.37 -9.71 -3.77
CA LEU A 91 10.56 -10.94 -3.85
C LEU A 91 10.54 -11.75 -2.55
N GLN A 92 11.44 -11.46 -1.62
CA GLN A 92 11.62 -12.22 -0.37
C GLN A 92 11.59 -11.30 0.83
N HIS A 93 11.18 -11.83 1.98
CA HIS A 93 11.24 -11.13 3.25
C HIS A 93 12.71 -10.95 3.66
N ALA A 94 13.14 -9.72 3.90
CA ALA A 94 14.54 -9.42 4.25
C ALA A 94 15.06 -10.23 5.44
N THR A 95 14.26 -10.35 6.50
CA THR A 95 14.67 -11.05 7.73
C THR A 95 14.51 -12.57 7.67
N ARG A 96 13.47 -13.06 6.97
CA ARG A 96 13.08 -14.49 7.01
C ARG A 96 13.55 -15.27 5.79
N GLY A 97 14.01 -14.60 4.74
CA GLY A 97 14.36 -15.21 3.45
C GLY A 97 13.18 -15.80 2.68
N THR A 98 11.99 -15.87 3.29
CA THR A 98 10.81 -16.50 2.70
C THR A 98 10.24 -15.66 1.55
N PRO A 99 9.72 -16.30 0.49
CA PRO A 99 9.05 -15.59 -0.59
C PRO A 99 7.86 -14.77 -0.09
N LEU A 100 7.67 -13.57 -0.65
CA LEU A 100 6.48 -12.78 -0.40
C LEU A 100 5.27 -13.42 -1.10
N LYS A 101 4.10 -13.27 -0.47
CA LYS A 101 2.83 -13.68 -1.07
C LYS A 101 2.58 -12.86 -2.34
N TYR A 102 1.99 -13.47 -3.35
CA TYR A 102 1.68 -12.78 -4.61
C TYR A 102 0.81 -11.54 -4.39
N SER A 103 -0.19 -11.62 -3.51
CA SER A 103 -1.02 -10.46 -3.15
C SER A 103 -0.21 -9.29 -2.59
N SER A 104 0.83 -9.56 -1.80
CA SER A 104 1.71 -8.53 -1.27
C SER A 104 2.55 -7.90 -2.38
N LEU A 105 3.05 -8.71 -3.32
CA LEU A 105 3.80 -8.22 -4.48
C LEU A 105 2.96 -7.34 -5.39
N VAL A 106 1.70 -7.72 -5.66
CA VAL A 106 0.78 -6.92 -6.46
C VAL A 106 0.43 -5.60 -5.75
N SER A 107 0.28 -5.62 -4.43
CA SER A 107 0.05 -4.41 -3.64
C SER A 107 1.24 -3.44 -3.75
N THR A 108 2.46 -3.96 -3.60
CA THR A 108 3.70 -3.18 -3.81
C THR A 108 3.77 -2.66 -5.25
N LEU A 109 3.50 -3.50 -6.25
CA LEU A 109 3.50 -3.09 -7.65
C LEU A 109 2.53 -1.94 -7.92
N CYS A 110 1.30 -2.00 -7.40
CA CYS A 110 0.33 -0.91 -7.54
C CYS A 110 0.80 0.38 -6.84
N HIS A 111 1.52 0.26 -5.73
CA HIS A 111 2.14 1.41 -5.06
C HIS A 111 3.19 2.06 -5.96
N GLU A 112 4.12 1.27 -6.52
CA GLU A 112 5.17 1.80 -7.41
C GLU A 112 4.60 2.35 -8.72
N LEU A 113 3.55 1.73 -9.28
CA LEU A 113 2.86 2.27 -10.47
C LEU A 113 2.17 3.61 -10.18
N ALA A 114 1.70 3.83 -8.95
CA ALA A 114 1.14 5.13 -8.57
C ALA A 114 2.22 6.23 -8.59
N HIS A 115 3.47 5.88 -8.29
CA HIS A 115 4.59 6.81 -8.35
C HIS A 115 4.94 7.31 -9.75
N LEU A 116 4.54 6.60 -10.81
CA LEU A 116 4.65 7.09 -12.19
C LEU A 116 3.82 8.34 -12.46
N LYS A 117 2.82 8.63 -11.60
CA LYS A 117 1.95 9.79 -11.72
C LYS A 117 2.07 10.77 -10.56
N PHE A 118 2.38 10.28 -9.37
CA PHE A 118 2.43 11.08 -8.15
C PHE A 118 3.71 10.80 -7.38
N PHE A 119 4.59 11.80 -7.29
CA PHE A 119 5.87 11.67 -6.58
C PHE A 119 5.65 11.40 -5.07
N ASP A 120 4.79 12.19 -4.43
CA ASP A 120 4.53 12.11 -2.99
C ASP A 120 3.24 11.34 -2.64
N HIS A 121 3.19 10.76 -1.44
CA HIS A 121 2.06 9.99 -0.89
C HIS A 121 0.84 10.84 -0.44
N GLN A 122 0.62 11.97 -1.11
CA GLN A 122 -0.50 12.87 -0.87
C GLN A 122 -1.84 12.25 -1.34
N GLU A 123 -2.94 12.99 -1.16
CA GLU A 123 -4.29 12.48 -1.45
C GLU A 123 -4.45 11.97 -2.90
N GLY A 124 -3.84 12.66 -3.88
CA GLY A 124 -3.84 12.22 -5.27
C GLY A 124 -3.25 10.82 -5.46
N PHE A 125 -2.10 10.54 -4.81
CA PHE A 125 -1.48 9.23 -4.79
C PHE A 125 -2.41 8.19 -4.17
N ARG A 126 -2.96 8.47 -2.99
CA ARG A 126 -3.79 7.51 -2.23
C ARG A 126 -5.03 7.10 -3.02
N ARG A 127 -5.71 8.07 -3.64
CA ARG A 127 -6.88 7.82 -4.50
C ARG A 127 -6.50 6.99 -5.72
N PHE A 128 -5.37 7.31 -6.36
CA PHE A 128 -4.94 6.57 -7.54
C PHE A 128 -4.49 5.15 -7.22
N TYR A 129 -3.74 4.96 -6.14
CA TYR A 129 -3.36 3.66 -5.60
C TYR A 129 -4.60 2.79 -5.29
N ALA A 130 -5.62 3.36 -4.64
CA ALA A 130 -6.87 2.66 -4.37
C ALA A 130 -7.58 2.21 -5.66
N ARG A 131 -7.59 3.06 -6.70
CA ARG A 131 -8.14 2.71 -8.02
C ARG A 131 -7.37 1.56 -8.67
N LEU A 132 -6.04 1.60 -8.66
CA LEU A 132 -5.18 0.53 -9.18
C LEU A 132 -5.51 -0.81 -8.52
N LEU A 133 -5.60 -0.84 -7.19
CA LEU A 133 -5.96 -2.05 -6.44
C LEU A 133 -7.38 -2.54 -6.74
N ALA A 134 -8.35 -1.64 -6.84
CA ALA A 134 -9.73 -1.99 -7.14
C ALA A 134 -9.84 -2.64 -8.53
N TRP A 135 -9.15 -2.07 -9.53
CA TRP A 135 -9.10 -2.65 -10.87
C TRP A 135 -8.36 -3.99 -10.88
N ALA A 136 -7.18 -4.07 -10.27
CA ALA A 136 -6.44 -5.33 -10.16
C ALA A 136 -7.26 -6.44 -9.48
N ARG A 137 -8.10 -6.09 -8.50
CA ARG A 137 -9.04 -7.02 -7.87
C ARG A 137 -10.12 -7.48 -8.83
N ALA A 138 -10.76 -6.56 -9.57
CA ALA A 138 -11.77 -6.87 -10.57
C ALA A 138 -11.23 -7.78 -11.69
N GLN A 139 -9.94 -7.66 -12.02
CA GLN A 139 -9.26 -8.51 -12.99
C GLN A 139 -8.77 -9.86 -12.42
N GLY A 140 -9.01 -10.13 -11.13
CA GLY A 140 -8.54 -11.34 -10.46
C GLY A 140 -7.03 -11.39 -10.18
N ILE A 141 -6.30 -10.31 -10.48
CA ILE A 141 -4.85 -10.17 -10.24
C ILE A 141 -4.57 -10.03 -8.74
N TYR A 142 -5.37 -9.21 -8.04
CA TYR A 142 -5.21 -8.93 -6.62
C TYR A 142 -6.29 -9.59 -5.77
N ARG A 143 -5.88 -10.49 -4.87
CA ARG A 143 -6.75 -11.10 -3.85
C ARG A 143 -6.10 -10.96 -2.48
N PRO A 144 -6.50 -9.98 -1.64
CA PRO A 144 -6.01 -9.90 -0.28
C PRO A 144 -6.47 -11.13 0.51
N ARG A 145 -5.62 -11.68 1.39
CA ARG A 145 -6.08 -12.70 2.35
C ARG A 145 -6.97 -12.03 3.40
N GLY A 146 -8.04 -12.72 3.81
CA GLY A 146 -8.89 -12.28 4.92
C GLY A 146 -10.12 -11.50 4.51
N VAL A 147 -10.21 -11.02 3.25
CA VAL A 147 -11.51 -10.80 2.64
C VAL A 147 -12.01 -12.16 2.17
N ALA A 148 -12.77 -12.85 3.02
CA ALA A 148 -13.85 -13.67 2.48
C ALA A 148 -14.53 -12.80 1.41
N SER A 149 -14.79 -13.36 0.23
CA SER A 149 -15.63 -12.71 -0.78
C SER A 149 -16.73 -11.99 -0.03
N ALA A 150 -16.74 -10.66 -0.04
CA ALA A 150 -17.84 -9.94 0.59
C ALA A 150 -19.11 -10.58 0.00
N PRO A 151 -20.10 -10.97 0.80
CA PRO A 151 -21.35 -11.46 0.25
C PRO A 151 -21.75 -10.45 -0.82
N GLU A 152 -22.05 -10.94 -2.03
CA GLU A 152 -22.50 -10.09 -3.13
C GLU A 152 -23.48 -9.10 -2.54
N CYS A 153 -23.06 -7.82 -2.54
CA CYS A 153 -23.79 -6.77 -1.87
C CYS A 153 -25.15 -6.73 -2.56
N SER A 154 -26.16 -7.31 -1.91
CA SER A 154 -27.53 -7.46 -2.38
C SER A 154 -28.23 -6.11 -2.26
N LEU A 155 -27.62 -5.08 -2.84
CA LEU A 155 -28.28 -3.81 -3.07
C LEU A 155 -29.07 -4.00 -4.35
N THR A 156 -30.37 -3.87 -4.22
CA THR A 156 -31.26 -3.80 -5.36
C THR A 156 -30.84 -2.63 -6.26
N PRO A 157 -31.18 -2.67 -7.57
CA PRO A 157 -30.89 -1.57 -8.48
C PRO A 157 -31.42 -0.20 -7.98
N ALA A 158 -32.46 -0.20 -7.14
CA ALA A 158 -33.01 1.00 -6.51
C ALA A 158 -32.06 1.58 -5.45
N GLU A 159 -31.57 0.76 -4.50
CA GLU A 159 -30.65 1.20 -3.44
C GLU A 159 -29.31 1.67 -4.02
N ARG A 160 -28.85 1.01 -5.09
CA ARG A 160 -27.64 1.43 -5.82
C ARG A 160 -27.84 2.80 -6.50
N ARG A 161 -29.03 3.07 -7.02
CA ARG A 161 -29.38 4.35 -7.66
C ARG A 161 -29.49 5.47 -6.62
N GLU A 162 -30.02 5.17 -5.44
CA GLU A 162 -30.15 6.12 -4.34
C GLU A 162 -28.79 6.52 -3.75
N ILE A 163 -27.89 5.56 -3.53
CA ILE A 163 -26.52 5.84 -3.06
C ILE A 163 -25.75 6.67 -4.09
N LEU A 164 -25.87 6.36 -5.38
CA LEU A 164 -25.22 7.14 -6.45
C LEU A 164 -25.80 8.55 -6.57
N HIS A 165 -27.11 8.73 -6.34
CA HIS A 165 -27.75 10.03 -6.35
C HIS A 165 -27.31 10.90 -5.15
N SER A 166 -27.25 10.32 -3.95
CA SER A 166 -26.74 10.99 -2.75
C SER A 166 -25.27 11.38 -2.87
N PHE A 167 -24.45 10.52 -3.51
CA PHE A 167 -23.05 10.83 -3.78
C PHE A 167 -22.88 11.96 -4.81
N ARG A 168 -23.76 12.02 -5.81
CA ARG A 168 -23.76 13.07 -6.84
C ARG A 168 -24.23 14.42 -6.29
N ALA A 169 -25.27 14.43 -5.46
CA ALA A 169 -25.75 15.62 -4.77
C ALA A 169 -24.69 16.24 -3.82
N ALA A 170 -23.87 15.40 -3.18
CA ALA A 170 -22.75 15.84 -2.35
C ALA A 170 -21.57 16.43 -3.17
N LEU A 171 -21.38 15.99 -4.41
CA LEU A 171 -20.34 16.51 -5.31
C LEU A 171 -20.76 17.80 -6.03
N ASP A 172 -22.06 17.95 -6.31
CA ASP A 172 -22.62 19.15 -6.96
C ASP A 172 -22.90 20.29 -5.96
N GLY A 173 -22.50 20.14 -4.68
CA GLY A 173 -22.60 21.19 -3.66
C GLY A 173 -24.02 21.58 -3.25
N SER A 174 -25.05 20.82 -3.69
CA SER A 174 -26.46 21.05 -3.37
C SER A 174 -26.95 20.16 -2.22
N ALA A 175 -26.10 19.91 -1.22
CA ALA A 175 -26.59 19.35 0.03
C ALA A 175 -27.45 20.43 0.72
N PRO A 176 -28.70 20.14 1.13
CA PRO A 176 -29.45 21.05 1.97
C PRO A 176 -28.66 21.27 3.27
N SER A 177 -28.36 22.53 3.56
CA SER A 177 -27.73 22.96 4.81
C SER A 177 -28.56 22.42 5.98
N PRO A 178 -27.97 21.76 6.99
CA PRO A 178 -28.72 21.36 8.16
C PRO A 178 -29.28 22.62 8.81
N ALA A 179 -30.62 22.65 8.92
CA ALA A 179 -31.38 23.77 9.45
C ALA A 179 -30.82 24.26 10.79
N ALA A 180 -30.70 25.58 10.90
CA ALA A 180 -30.35 26.30 12.10
C ALA A 180 -31.22 25.87 13.29
N GLU A 181 -30.58 25.69 14.44
CA GLU A 181 -31.24 25.57 15.73
C GLU A 181 -32.17 26.77 15.97
N PRO A 182 -33.41 26.55 16.46
CA PRO A 182 -34.30 27.63 16.82
C PRO A 182 -33.86 28.29 18.15
N PRO A 183 -34.04 29.62 18.31
CA PRO A 183 -33.80 30.29 19.57
C PRO A 183 -34.87 29.90 20.60
N ALA A 184 -34.43 29.41 21.76
CA ALA A 184 -35.30 29.23 22.93
C ALA A 184 -35.75 30.62 23.46
N ARG A 185 -37.03 30.93 23.28
CA ARG A 185 -37.73 32.06 23.92
C ARG A 185 -38.90 31.53 24.75
N GLY A 186 -39.03 32.04 25.97
CA GLY A 186 -40.14 31.84 26.91
C GLY A 186 -39.58 31.65 28.32
N GLN A 187 -39.23 32.69 29.07
CA GLN A 187 -40.13 33.64 29.75
C GLN A 187 -41.14 32.93 30.65
N LEU A 188 -40.81 32.83 31.94
CA LEU A 188 -41.76 32.63 33.03
C LEU A 188 -41.35 33.56 34.17
N THR A 189 -42.06 34.69 34.24
CA THR A 189 -42.13 35.60 35.37
C THR A 189 -42.79 34.89 36.54
N LEU A 190 -42.24 34.98 37.75
CA LEU A 190 -43.01 35.03 39.00
C LEU A 190 -42.15 35.61 40.13
N PHE A 191 -42.36 36.89 40.43
CA PHE A 191 -42.23 37.44 41.79
C PHE A 191 -43.52 37.07 42.56
N PRO A 192 -43.47 36.92 43.90
CA PRO A 192 -43.73 38.10 44.73
C PRO A 192 -42.87 38.23 46.00
N ASP A 193 -42.90 39.48 46.50
CA ASP A 193 -42.71 40.03 47.87
C ASP A 193 -42.39 39.06 49.01
N GLY A 194 -41.58 39.39 50.01
CA GLY A 194 -41.26 40.68 50.61
C GLY A 194 -41.19 40.48 52.14
N ALA A 195 -40.42 41.33 52.83
CA ALA A 195 -40.32 41.51 54.30
C ALA A 195 -39.76 40.30 55.10
N SER A 196 -38.80 40.44 56.01
CA SER A 196 -38.34 41.57 56.83
C SER A 196 -36.86 41.44 57.15
#